data_AF-U5ELW3-F1
#
_entry.id   AF-U5ELW3-F1
#
_cell.length_a   1.000
_cell.length_b   1.000
_cell.length_c   1.000
_cell.angle_alpha   90.00
_cell.angle_beta   90.00
_cell.angle_gamma   90.00
#
_symmetry.space_group_name_H-M   'P 1'
#
loop_
_entity.id
_entity.type
_entity.pdbx_description
1 polymer ?
#
loop_
_entity_poly.entity_id
_entity_poly.type
_entity_poly.pdbx_seq_one_letter_code
_entity_poly.pdbx_strand_id
1 'polypeptide(L)'
;MTHAELVSKLVEILGEVTEGAVPPNVDTTGPQSIRALKLTSVKLLAFMVEVEDVLGIEWDDDMAPDTTASFEALAGYIYRQQQEAGAR
;
A
#
# COMPACT_ATOMS: atom_id res chain seq x y z
N MET A 1 11.51 -8.73 -0.10
CA MET A 1 10.29 -9.29 0.51
C MET A 1 9.49 -10.05 -0.53
N THR A 2 8.74 -11.06 -0.12
CA THR A 2 7.73 -11.71 -0.94
C THR A 2 6.47 -10.84 -1.07
N HIS A 3 5.60 -11.16 -2.02
CA HIS A 3 4.32 -10.45 -2.18
C HIS A 3 3.45 -10.50 -0.91
N ALA A 4 3.38 -11.66 -0.25
CA ALA A 4 2.62 -11.82 0.99
C ALA A 4 3.19 -10.96 2.14
N GLU A 5 4.52 -10.90 2.27
CA GLU A 5 5.19 -10.03 3.25
C GLU A 5 4.90 -8.55 2.98
N LEU A 6 4.85 -8.13 1.70
CA LEU A 6 4.49 -6.76 1.32
C LEU A 6 3.05 -6.42 1.73
N VAL A 7 2.09 -7.31 1.48
CA VAL A 7 0.70 -7.09 1.91
C VAL A 7 0.63 -6.90 3.43
N SER A 8 1.27 -7.77 4.22
CA SER A 8 1.32 -7.62 5.68
C SER A 8 1.95 -6.29 6.10
N LYS A 9 3.05 -5.88 5.46
CA LYS A 9 3.73 -4.63 5.80
C LYS A 9 2.90 -3.40 5.46
N LEU A 10 2.18 -3.40 4.34
CA LEU A 10 1.27 -2.30 3.98
C LEU A 10 0.14 -2.14 4.99
N VAL A 11 -0.39 -3.24 5.53
CA VAL A 11 -1.42 -3.20 6.58
C VAL A 11 -0.86 -2.63 7.88
N GLU A 12 0.37 -3.00 8.25
CA GLU A 12 1.09 -2.45 9.41
C GLU A 12 1.29 -0.94 9.29
N ILE A 13 1.84 -0.47 8.16
CA ILE A 13 2.05 0.97 7.88
C ILE A 13 0.72 1.72 7.95
N LEU A 14 -0.35 1.16 7.38
CA LEU A 14 -1.65 1.80 7.47
C LEU A 14 -2.16 1.87 8.92
N GLY A 15 -1.92 0.83 9.72
CA GLY A 15 -2.22 0.83 11.15
C GLY A 15 -1.52 1.96 11.88
N GLU A 16 -0.24 2.20 11.58
CA GLU A 16 0.56 3.28 12.16
C GLU A 16 0.03 4.66 11.76
N VAL A 17 -0.17 4.90 10.46
CA VAL A 17 -0.67 6.18 9.90
C VAL A 17 -2.06 6.53 10.39
N THR A 18 -2.88 5.52 10.68
CA THR A 18 -4.24 5.72 11.19
C THR A 18 -4.32 5.74 12.71
N GLU A 19 -3.18 5.65 13.42
CA GLU A 19 -3.09 5.58 14.88
C GLU A 19 -3.94 4.41 15.45
N GLY A 20 -3.96 3.29 14.73
CA GLY A 20 -4.75 2.10 15.09
C GLY A 20 -6.24 2.22 14.80
N ALA A 21 -6.69 3.26 14.09
CA ALA A 21 -8.10 3.43 13.72
C ALA A 21 -8.57 2.49 12.58
N VAL A 22 -7.68 1.67 12.03
CA VAL A 22 -8.03 0.59 11.09
C VAL A 22 -8.74 -0.52 11.86
N PRO A 23 -9.99 -0.88 11.51
CA PRO A 23 -10.68 -1.97 12.18
C PRO A 23 -9.87 -3.28 12.12
N PRO A 24 -9.80 -4.06 13.21
CA PRO A 24 -9.06 -5.33 13.22
C PRO A 24 -9.64 -6.40 12.27
N ASN A 25 -10.83 -6.17 11.71
CA ASN A 25 -11.51 -7.01 10.72
C ASN A 25 -11.63 -6.32 9.36
N VAL A 26 -10.71 -5.41 9.03
CA VAL A 26 -10.62 -4.94 7.64
C VAL A 26 -10.38 -6.15 6.77
N ASP A 27 -11.26 -6.33 5.78
CA ASP A 27 -10.99 -7.25 4.71
C ASP A 27 -9.82 -6.67 3.92
N THR A 28 -8.60 -7.07 4.31
CA THR A 28 -7.36 -6.70 3.62
C THR A 28 -7.24 -7.48 2.32
N THR A 29 -8.18 -8.40 2.07
CA THR A 29 -8.19 -9.27 0.91
C THR A 29 -9.27 -8.86 -0.09
N GLY A 30 -8.97 -9.06 -1.37
CA GLY A 30 -9.94 -8.86 -2.43
C GLY A 30 -10.03 -7.44 -3.01
N PRO A 31 -10.82 -7.29 -4.08
CA PRO A 31 -10.86 -6.06 -4.86
C PRO A 31 -11.42 -4.92 -4.00
N GLN A 32 -10.77 -3.76 -4.05
CA GLN A 32 -11.19 -2.53 -3.35
C GLN A 32 -10.95 -2.52 -1.83
N SER A 33 -10.14 -3.42 -1.25
CA SER A 33 -9.88 -3.47 0.20
C SER A 33 -9.40 -2.15 0.80
N ILE A 34 -8.57 -1.38 0.09
CA ILE A 34 -8.13 -0.04 0.54
C ILE A 34 -9.26 0.98 0.39
N ARG A 35 -9.99 0.99 -0.74
CA ARG A 35 -11.10 1.94 -0.95
C ARG A 35 -12.24 1.73 0.05
N ALA A 36 -12.48 0.49 0.48
CA ALA A 36 -13.50 0.13 1.47
C ALA A 36 -13.27 0.78 2.84
N LEU A 37 -12.02 1.18 3.15
CA LEU A 37 -11.65 1.85 4.39
C LEU A 37 -12.16 3.28 4.49
N LYS A 38 -12.60 3.87 3.38
CA LYS A 38 -13.10 5.26 3.32
C LYS A 38 -12.12 6.25 3.97
N LEU A 39 -10.83 6.03 3.77
CA LEU A 39 -9.80 6.95 4.22
C LEU A 39 -10.04 8.33 3.59
N THR A 40 -9.83 9.38 4.37
CA THR A 40 -9.81 10.73 3.80
C THR A 40 -8.62 10.85 2.85
N SER A 41 -8.69 11.76 1.88
CA SER A 41 -7.56 12.02 0.96
C SER A 41 -6.26 12.32 1.70
N VAL A 42 -6.33 13.02 2.84
CA VAL A 42 -5.18 13.31 3.70
C VAL A 42 -4.58 12.04 4.31
N LYS A 43 -5.41 11.13 4.83
CA LYS A 43 -4.91 9.86 5.40
C LYS A 43 -4.38 8.92 4.33
N LEU A 44 -5.02 8.89 3.16
CA LEU A 44 -4.52 8.11 2.02
C LEU A 44 -3.17 8.65 1.54
N LEU A 45 -3.01 9.97 1.45
CA LEU A 45 -1.72 10.57 1.08
C LEU A 45 -0.64 10.28 2.13
N ALA A 46 -0.95 10.43 3.43
CA ALA A 46 0.00 10.09 4.49
C ALA A 46 0.41 8.62 4.43
N PHE A 47 -0.52 7.71 4.14
CA PHE A 47 -0.22 6.31 3.93
C PHE A 47 0.71 6.09 2.74
N MET A 48 0.45 6.72 1.60
CA MET A 48 1.30 6.60 0.41
C MET A 48 2.73 7.11 0.66
N VAL A 49 2.89 8.24 1.36
CA VAL A 49 4.20 8.79 1.71
C VAL A 49 4.95 7.87 2.69
N GLU A 50 4.28 7.38 3.73
CA GLU A 50 4.93 6.46 4.69
C GLU A 50 5.37 5.15 4.00
N VAL A 51 4.62 4.68 3.00
CA VAL A 51 5.01 3.51 2.20
C VAL A 51 6.28 3.78 1.38
N GLU A 52 6.43 4.97 0.80
CA GLU A 52 7.69 5.37 0.12
C GLU A 52 8.87 5.38 1.09
N ASP A 53 8.72 6.05 2.22
CA ASP A 53 9.77 6.21 3.22
C ASP A 53 10.22 4.86 3.80
N VAL A 54 9.26 3.98 4.13
CA VAL A 54 9.56 2.68 4.76
C VAL A 54 10.10 1.66 3.76
N LEU A 55 9.62 1.65 2.51
CA LEU A 55 9.99 0.65 1.51
C LEU A 55 11.07 1.14 0.54
N GLY A 56 11.47 2.41 0.62
CA GLY A 56 12.48 3.02 -0.23
C GLY A 56 12.08 3.02 -1.71
N ILE A 57 10.81 3.31 -1.99
CA ILE A 57 10.26 3.38 -3.35
C ILE A 57 9.85 4.82 -3.70
N GLU A 58 9.67 5.09 -4.99
CA GLU A 58 9.09 6.34 -5.49
C GLU A 58 7.83 6.00 -6.29
N TRP A 59 6.73 6.75 -6.11
CA TRP A 59 5.54 6.57 -6.92
C TRP A 59 5.71 7.12 -8.34
N ASP A 60 5.28 6.35 -9.34
CA ASP A 60 5.19 6.88 -10.71
C ASP A 60 4.00 7.85 -10.84
N ASP A 61 4.21 8.99 -11.50
CA ASP A 61 3.14 9.95 -11.82
C ASP A 61 2.02 9.34 -12.69
N ASP A 62 2.33 8.29 -13.45
CA ASP A 62 1.39 7.56 -14.32
C ASP A 62 0.87 6.26 -13.71
N MET A 63 1.04 6.06 -12.41
CA MET A 63 0.51 4.91 -11.68
C MET A 63 -1.00 4.75 -11.95
N ALA A 64 -1.40 3.55 -12.38
CA ALA A 64 -2.79 3.25 -12.70
C ALA A 64 -3.71 3.53 -11.49
N PRO A 65 -4.90 4.14 -11.67
CA PRO A 65 -5.81 4.48 -10.57
C PRO A 65 -6.27 3.30 -9.71
N ASP A 66 -6.20 2.08 -10.25
CA ASP A 66 -6.59 0.86 -9.54
C ASP A 66 -5.43 0.22 -8.74
N THR A 67 -4.22 0.76 -8.82
CA THR A 67 -3.08 0.30 -8.01
C THR A 67 -3.34 0.49 -6.51
N THR A 68 -3.99 1.58 -6.12
CA THR A 68 -4.39 1.85 -4.73
C THR A 68 -5.75 1.29 -4.37
N ALA A 69 -6.34 0.42 -5.22
CA ALA A 69 -7.64 -0.17 -4.94
C ALA A 69 -7.57 -1.23 -3.84
N SER A 70 -6.55 -2.09 -3.85
CA SER A 70 -6.38 -3.17 -2.88
C SER A 70 -4.93 -3.29 -2.42
N PHE A 71 -4.72 -3.88 -1.25
CA PHE A 71 -3.37 -4.14 -0.74
C PHE A 71 -2.59 -5.07 -1.66
N GLU A 72 -3.23 -6.05 -2.29
CA GLU A 72 -2.56 -6.98 -3.20
C GLU A 72 -2.14 -6.30 -4.51
N ALA A 73 -2.97 -5.38 -5.03
CA ALA A 73 -2.65 -4.60 -6.22
C ALA A 73 -1.44 -3.69 -5.94
N LEU A 74 -1.46 -3.00 -4.80
CA LEU A 74 -0.37 -2.13 -4.38
C LEU A 74 0.92 -2.92 -4.13
N ALA A 75 0.84 -4.02 -3.37
CA ALA A 75 1.98 -4.92 -3.15
C ALA A 75 2.53 -5.49 -4.47
N GLY A 76 1.66 -5.82 -5.42
CA GLY A 76 2.06 -6.31 -6.74
C GLY A 76 2.80 -5.26 -7.56
N TYR A 77 2.39 -3.99 -7.47
CA TYR A 77 3.09 -2.88 -8.10
C TYR A 77 4.47 -2.65 -7.48
N ILE A 78 4.54 -2.54 -6.15
CA ILE A 78 5.78 -2.35 -5.39
C ILE A 78 6.77 -3.48 -5.66
N TYR A 79 6.28 -4.73 -5.66
CA TYR A 79 7.11 -5.89 -5.94
C TYR A 79 7.75 -5.82 -7.33
N ARG A 80 7.03 -5.36 -8.35
CA ARG A 80 7.61 -5.17 -9.70
C ARG A 80 8.67 -4.08 -9.71
N GLN A 81 8.38 -2.93 -9.11
CA GLN A 81 9.33 -1.82 -8.99
C GLN A 81 10.64 -2.25 -8.32
N GLN A 82 10.57 -2.98 -7.21
CA GLN A 82 11.77 -3.46 -6.50
C GLN A 82 12.60 -4.43 -7.36
N GLN A 83 11.97 -5.25 -8.21
CA GLN A 83 12.68 -6.14 -9.12
C GLN A 83 13.36 -5.37 -10.26
N GLU A 84 12.73 -4.31 -10.76
CA GLU A 84 13.29 -3.46 -11.81
C GLU A 84 14.43 -2.58 -11.30
N ALA A 85 14.33 -2.08 -10.07
CA ALA A 85 15.39 -1.32 -9.41
C ALA A 85 16.62 -2.19 -9.08
N GLY A 86 16.42 -3.45 -8.67
CA GLY A 86 17.50 -4.39 -8.39
C GLY A 86 18.19 -4.99 -9.63
N ALA A 87 17.61 -4.80 -10.82
CA ALA A 87 18.18 -5.25 -12.10
C ALA A 87 19.11 -4.21 -12.76
N ARG A 88 19.23 -3.01 -12.18
CA ARG A 88 20.11 -1.92 -12.62
C ARG A 88 21.39 -1.87 -11.80
#